data_AF-A0A7S1SSX4-F1
#
_entry.id   AF-A0A7S1SSX4-F1
#
_cell.length_a   1.000
_cell.length_b   1.000
_cell.length_c   1.000
_cell.angle_alpha   90.00
_cell.angle_beta   90.00
_cell.angle_gamma   90.00
#
_symmetry.space_group_name_H-M   'P 1'
#
loop_
_entity.id
_entity.type
_entity.pdbx_description
1 polymer ?
#
loop_
_entity_poly.entity_id
_entity_poly.type
_entity_poly.pdbx_seq_one_letter_code
_entity_poly.pdbx_strand_id
1 'polypeptide(L)'
;MYSEATLGALAGLASCLCFGSFGVPIKNPKVIAAKVDPVVFQCYKTTACFLSSFLVLLYVDFKFTWWGVLGAFIWVFNGIFAIMAVQMAGLSVSQSLWSGLSIFVSFVWGAYVFHEPIKDYNTSIAGLMVMALGMVGVGYASAMQPKAHAHSDTDELPLITDEDGQSSQGNSKYAQKQSEGKKVATGLACAIYVGVANGSFMVPFKKVPKTVVGIEYLPSFGIGAMLVTLCIVPVYFGFIKFVQARPLPSFHWDIAHKPALLTGILWSSGNFFSIYTTQFLGLAVGWPLVQCQLLVSTAWGILYFRELTDTYSVSVTCVSSVFVLAGVIILGLFGL
;
A
#
# COMPACT_ATOMS: atom_id res chain seq x y z
N MET A 1 -23.47 17.33 -19.53
CA MET A 1 -23.76 16.48 -18.36
C MET A 1 -22.95 15.20 -18.56
N TYR A 2 -21.96 14.93 -17.73
CA TYR A 2 -21.09 13.75 -17.90
C TYR A 2 -21.90 12.46 -17.63
N SER A 3 -21.61 11.39 -18.37
CA SER A 3 -22.16 10.07 -18.07
C SER A 3 -21.67 9.59 -16.70
N GLU A 4 -22.49 8.84 -15.96
CA GLU A 4 -22.10 8.23 -14.68
C GLU A 4 -20.80 7.41 -14.81
N ALA A 5 -20.60 6.75 -15.96
CA ALA A 5 -19.38 6.03 -16.27
C ALA A 5 -18.14 6.94 -16.35
N THR A 6 -18.29 8.14 -16.92
CA THR A 6 -17.20 9.13 -16.99
C THR A 6 -16.84 9.63 -15.60
N LEU A 7 -17.83 9.86 -14.73
CA LEU A 7 -17.59 10.29 -13.35
C LEU A 7 -16.89 9.19 -12.53
N GLY A 8 -17.31 7.93 -12.69
CA GLY A 8 -16.66 6.77 -12.08
C GLY A 8 -15.21 6.60 -12.51
N ALA A 9 -14.92 6.78 -13.81
CA ALA A 9 -13.56 6.70 -14.34
C ALA A 9 -12.65 7.83 -13.84
N LEU A 10 -13.15 9.07 -13.79
CA LEU A 10 -12.42 10.22 -13.23
C LEU A 10 -12.11 10.02 -11.74
N ALA A 11 -13.08 9.52 -10.96
CA ALA A 11 -12.85 9.12 -9.58
C ALA A 11 -11.79 8.01 -9.49
N GLY A 12 -11.78 7.07 -10.45
CA GLY A 12 -10.82 5.97 -10.46
C GLY A 12 -9.40 6.47 -10.64
N LEU A 13 -9.21 7.40 -11.57
CA LEU A 13 -7.92 8.07 -11.78
C LEU A 13 -7.49 8.88 -10.55
N ALA A 14 -8.41 9.61 -9.91
CA ALA A 14 -8.12 10.33 -8.67
C ALA A 14 -7.70 9.39 -7.52
N SER A 15 -8.38 8.23 -7.41
CA SER A 15 -8.03 7.16 -6.48
C SER A 15 -6.63 6.62 -6.76
N CYS A 16 -6.31 6.32 -8.02
CA CYS A 16 -4.99 5.85 -8.43
C CYS A 16 -3.87 6.83 -8.08
N LEU A 17 -4.11 8.14 -8.27
CA LEU A 17 -3.14 9.17 -7.90
C LEU A 17 -2.92 9.23 -6.39
N CYS A 18 -4.00 9.19 -5.61
CA CYS A 18 -3.94 9.26 -4.15
C CYS A 18 -3.29 8.01 -3.54
N PHE A 19 -3.78 6.81 -3.88
CA PHE A 19 -3.18 5.54 -3.42
C PHE A 19 -1.86 5.20 -4.09
N GLY A 20 -1.53 5.81 -5.23
CA GLY A 20 -0.22 5.70 -5.83
C GLY A 20 0.82 6.54 -5.08
N SER A 21 0.38 7.65 -4.50
CA SER A 21 1.25 8.63 -3.84
C SER A 21 1.34 8.45 -2.33
N PHE A 22 0.41 7.73 -1.68
CA PHE A 22 0.39 7.58 -0.21
C PHE A 22 1.68 6.97 0.37
N GLY A 23 2.41 6.19 -0.42
CA GLY A 23 3.67 5.55 -0.02
C GLY A 23 4.89 6.47 -0.11
N VAL A 24 4.79 7.62 -0.79
CA VAL A 24 5.89 8.59 -0.92
C VAL A 24 6.32 9.15 0.44
N PRO A 25 5.41 9.63 1.31
CA PRO A 25 5.81 10.15 2.62
C PRO A 25 6.31 9.05 3.58
N ILE A 26 5.86 7.80 3.41
CA ILE A 26 6.36 6.64 4.17
C ILE A 26 7.86 6.45 3.93
N LYS A 27 8.29 6.64 2.68
CA LYS A 27 9.68 6.50 2.25
C LYS A 27 10.50 7.80 2.38
N ASN A 28 10.02 8.77 3.17
CA ASN A 28 10.77 10.02 3.38
C ASN A 28 12.15 9.71 4.01
N PRO A 29 13.27 10.22 3.46
CA PRO A 29 14.61 9.93 3.96
C PRO A 29 14.78 10.21 5.46
N LYS A 30 14.15 11.27 5.98
CA LYS A 30 14.22 11.62 7.41
C LYS A 30 13.49 10.59 8.29
N VAL A 31 12.38 10.05 7.82
CA VAL A 31 11.59 9.02 8.52
C VAL A 31 12.37 7.70 8.57
N ILE A 32 13.00 7.32 7.44
CA ILE A 32 13.83 6.12 7.36
C ILE A 32 15.09 6.26 8.22
N ALA A 33 15.78 7.40 8.15
CA ALA A 33 16.99 7.67 8.93
C ALA A 33 16.72 7.67 10.44
N ALA A 34 15.60 8.25 10.87
CA ALA A 34 15.16 8.23 12.26
C ALA A 34 14.64 6.85 12.74
N LYS A 35 14.56 5.85 11.85
CA LYS A 35 14.04 4.50 12.13
C LYS A 35 12.71 4.55 12.87
N VAL A 36 11.81 5.41 12.39
CA VAL A 36 10.49 5.59 13.00
C VAL A 36 9.75 4.26 13.00
N ASP A 37 9.26 3.86 14.17
CA ASP A 37 8.56 2.60 14.33
C ASP A 37 7.28 2.56 13.46
N PRO A 38 7.03 1.47 12.72
CA PRO A 38 5.85 1.34 11.86
C PRO A 38 4.52 1.50 12.60
N VAL A 39 4.43 1.07 13.87
CA VAL A 39 3.23 1.22 14.69
C VAL A 39 3.01 2.70 15.04
N VAL A 40 4.07 3.41 15.41
CA VAL A 40 4.03 4.86 15.66
C VAL A 40 3.60 5.62 14.39
N PHE A 41 4.17 5.28 13.24
CA PHE A 41 3.79 5.90 11.97
C PHE A 41 2.31 5.60 11.63
N GLN A 42 1.86 4.36 11.85
CA GLN A 42 0.46 3.97 11.67
C GLN A 42 -0.48 4.73 12.62
N CYS A 43 -0.06 5.13 13.82
CA CYS A 43 -0.86 5.95 14.72
C CYS A 43 -1.24 7.28 14.08
N TYR A 44 -0.24 8.04 13.64
CA TYR A 44 -0.46 9.34 13.02
C TYR A 44 -1.28 9.23 11.73
N LYS A 45 -0.98 8.21 10.91
CA LYS A 45 -1.75 7.89 9.71
C LYS A 45 -3.23 7.63 10.04
N THR A 46 -3.49 6.90 11.13
CA THR A 46 -4.86 6.60 11.59
C THR A 46 -5.54 7.85 12.13
N THR A 47 -4.83 8.74 12.82
CA THR A 47 -5.37 10.05 13.25
C THR A 47 -5.83 10.88 12.06
N ALA A 48 -5.03 10.96 10.99
CA ALA A 48 -5.44 11.63 9.75
C ALA A 48 -6.69 10.99 9.13
N CYS A 49 -6.77 9.66 9.12
CA CYS A 49 -7.94 8.95 8.61
C CYS A 49 -9.21 9.21 9.45
N PHE A 50 -9.08 9.17 10.77
CA PHE A 50 -10.16 9.54 11.68
C PHE A 50 -10.65 10.95 11.39
N LEU A 51 -9.77 11.95 11.38
CA LEU A 51 -10.16 13.36 11.17
C LEU A 51 -10.78 13.59 9.78
N SER A 52 -10.19 13.04 8.73
CA SER A 52 -10.71 13.22 7.37
C SER A 52 -12.02 12.47 7.12
N SER A 53 -12.29 11.38 7.84
CA SER A 53 -13.55 10.63 7.71
C SER A 53 -14.79 11.46 8.06
N PHE A 54 -14.67 12.43 8.98
CA PHE A 54 -15.78 13.31 9.36
C PHE A 54 -16.09 14.38 8.31
N LEU A 55 -15.19 14.68 7.37
CA LEU A 55 -15.44 15.66 6.31
C LEU A 55 -16.61 15.23 5.42
N VAL A 56 -16.86 13.92 5.32
CA VAL A 56 -17.96 13.36 4.55
C VAL A 56 -19.33 13.71 5.16
N LEU A 57 -19.38 13.98 6.47
CA LEU A 57 -20.62 14.41 7.16
C LEU A 57 -21.14 15.78 6.71
N LEU A 58 -20.35 16.55 5.96
CA LEU A 58 -20.83 17.77 5.31
C LEU A 58 -21.82 17.48 4.17
N TYR A 59 -21.84 16.24 3.68
CA TYR A 59 -22.63 15.83 2.51
C TYR A 59 -23.63 14.70 2.81
N VAL A 60 -23.43 13.93 3.89
CA VAL A 60 -24.29 12.79 4.26
C VAL A 60 -24.52 12.71 5.76
N ASP A 61 -25.64 12.10 6.13
CA ASP A 61 -25.96 11.85 7.53
C ASP A 61 -25.08 10.75 8.13
N PHE A 62 -24.77 10.90 9.42
CA PHE A 62 -23.99 9.91 10.15
C PHE A 62 -24.79 8.62 10.36
N LYS A 63 -24.31 7.50 9.79
CA LYS A 63 -24.83 6.16 10.06
C LYS A 63 -23.73 5.25 10.59
N PHE A 64 -23.88 4.83 11.85
CA PHE A 64 -22.91 3.93 12.47
C PHE A 64 -23.06 2.49 11.96
N THR A 65 -21.95 1.83 11.64
CA THR A 65 -21.92 0.42 11.26
C THR A 65 -20.71 -0.31 11.83
N TRP A 66 -20.96 -1.48 12.43
CA TRP A 66 -19.92 -2.38 12.93
C TRP A 66 -19.01 -2.92 11.81
N TRP A 67 -19.50 -2.97 10.57
CA TRP A 67 -18.71 -3.37 9.41
C TRP A 67 -17.59 -2.35 9.10
N GLY A 68 -17.83 -1.07 9.39
CA GLY A 68 -16.80 -0.03 9.29
C GLY A 68 -15.67 -0.27 10.29
N VAL A 69 -16.01 -0.67 11.52
CA VAL A 69 -15.04 -1.01 12.57
C VAL A 69 -14.23 -2.26 12.20
N LEU A 70 -14.88 -3.30 11.68
CA LEU A 70 -14.20 -4.52 11.23
C LEU A 70 -13.26 -4.24 10.05
N GLY A 71 -13.70 -3.43 9.09
CA GLY A 71 -12.84 -2.96 7.99
C GLY A 71 -11.63 -2.21 8.55
N ALA A 72 -11.86 -1.28 9.47
CA ALA A 72 -10.79 -0.51 10.09
C ALA A 72 -9.79 -1.39 10.86
N PHE A 73 -10.26 -2.45 11.52
CA PHE A 73 -9.39 -3.44 12.16
C PHE A 73 -8.42 -4.06 11.15
N ILE A 74 -8.94 -4.62 10.06
CA ILE A 74 -8.12 -5.21 8.99
C ILE A 74 -7.15 -4.15 8.44
N TRP A 75 -7.63 -2.93 8.21
CA TRP A 75 -6.84 -1.86 7.64
C TRP A 75 -5.70 -1.37 8.54
N VAL A 76 -5.90 -1.24 9.86
CA VAL A 76 -4.85 -0.79 10.78
C VAL A 76 -3.70 -1.79 10.80
N PHE A 77 -4.00 -3.08 10.95
CA PHE A 77 -2.99 -4.14 10.88
C PHE A 77 -2.30 -4.15 9.53
N ASN A 78 -3.08 -4.14 8.45
CA ASN A 78 -2.55 -4.11 7.09
C ASN A 78 -1.63 -2.90 6.86
N GLY A 79 -1.99 -1.75 7.43
CA GLY A 79 -1.23 -0.52 7.35
C GLY A 79 0.17 -0.61 7.96
N ILE A 80 0.33 -1.32 9.09
CA ILE A 80 1.63 -1.55 9.73
C ILE A 80 2.54 -2.36 8.79
N PHE A 81 2.03 -3.46 8.23
CA PHE A 81 2.78 -4.28 7.28
C PHE A 81 3.08 -3.54 5.98
N ALA A 82 2.18 -2.68 5.50
CA ALA A 82 2.43 -1.86 4.32
C ALA A 82 3.56 -0.84 4.56
N ILE A 83 3.60 -0.22 5.74
CA ILE A 83 4.69 0.68 6.14
C ILE A 83 6.02 -0.09 6.16
N MET A 84 6.04 -1.27 6.80
CA MET A 84 7.22 -2.14 6.82
C MET A 84 7.67 -2.54 5.41
N ALA A 85 6.74 -2.95 4.55
CA ALA A 85 7.04 -3.34 3.17
C ALA A 85 7.74 -2.21 2.41
N VAL A 86 7.17 -1.00 2.44
CA VAL A 86 7.74 0.16 1.75
C VAL A 86 9.10 0.58 2.33
N GLN A 87 9.24 0.59 3.66
CA GLN A 87 10.49 0.99 4.31
C GLN A 87 11.63 -0.03 4.09
N MET A 88 11.32 -1.32 3.91
CA MET A 88 12.31 -2.39 3.85
C MET A 88 12.60 -2.90 2.42
N ALA A 89 11.58 -3.01 1.57
CA ALA A 89 11.69 -3.50 0.20
C ALA A 89 11.59 -2.39 -0.86
N GLY A 90 11.13 -1.19 -0.51
CA GLY A 90 10.95 -0.06 -1.43
C GLY A 90 9.51 0.09 -1.91
N LEU A 91 9.20 1.24 -2.50
CA LEU A 91 7.84 1.61 -2.87
C LEU A 91 7.36 0.85 -4.11
N SER A 92 8.16 0.82 -5.18
CA SER A 92 7.76 0.20 -6.46
C SER A 92 7.59 -1.32 -6.35
N VAL A 93 8.57 -2.01 -5.77
CA VAL A 93 8.54 -3.48 -5.59
C VAL A 93 7.35 -3.89 -4.72
N SER A 94 7.17 -3.21 -3.59
CA SER A 94 6.11 -3.60 -2.66
C SER A 94 4.73 -3.33 -3.26
N GLN A 95 4.52 -2.16 -3.88
CA GLN A 95 3.24 -1.80 -4.48
C GLN A 95 2.84 -2.74 -5.62
N SER A 96 3.77 -3.11 -6.50
CA SER A 96 3.49 -4.06 -7.58
C SER A 96 3.10 -5.44 -7.04
N LEU A 97 3.80 -5.94 -6.01
CA LEU A 97 3.51 -7.23 -5.42
C LEU A 97 2.15 -7.28 -4.73
N TRP A 98 1.82 -6.30 -3.89
CA TRP A 98 0.55 -6.33 -3.18
C TRP A 98 -0.64 -5.99 -4.08
N SER A 99 -0.49 -5.10 -5.07
CA SER A 99 -1.58 -4.79 -6.03
C SER A 99 -1.91 -6.01 -6.89
N GLY A 100 -0.89 -6.73 -7.36
CA GLY A 100 -1.07 -7.98 -8.12
C GLY A 100 -1.82 -9.04 -7.33
N LEU A 101 -1.35 -9.33 -6.11
CA LEU A 101 -2.02 -10.30 -5.24
C LEU A 101 -3.44 -9.87 -4.86
N SER A 102 -3.64 -8.58 -4.59
CA SER A 102 -4.95 -8.03 -4.23
C SER A 102 -5.99 -8.30 -5.31
N ILE A 103 -5.64 -8.16 -6.60
CA ILE A 103 -6.56 -8.42 -7.71
C ILE A 103 -6.99 -9.88 -7.76
N PHE A 104 -6.04 -10.81 -7.69
CA PHE A 104 -6.36 -12.24 -7.71
C PHE A 104 -7.25 -12.64 -6.55
N VAL A 105 -6.92 -12.19 -5.34
CA VAL A 105 -7.72 -12.47 -4.15
C VAL A 105 -9.10 -11.85 -4.27
N SER A 106 -9.20 -10.61 -4.76
CA SER A 106 -10.50 -9.94 -4.97
C SER A 106 -11.35 -10.66 -6.01
N PHE A 107 -10.76 -11.16 -7.10
CA PHE A 107 -11.47 -11.94 -8.10
C PHE A 107 -12.01 -13.25 -7.53
N VAL A 108 -11.22 -13.97 -6.71
CA VAL A 108 -11.69 -15.20 -6.03
C VAL A 108 -12.90 -14.89 -5.16
N TRP A 109 -12.88 -13.80 -4.39
CA TRP A 109 -14.05 -13.36 -3.62
C TRP A 109 -15.25 -13.01 -4.51
N GLY A 110 -15.03 -12.23 -5.57
CA GLY A 110 -16.08 -11.80 -6.51
C GLY A 110 -16.76 -12.96 -7.23
N ALA A 111 -15.98 -13.86 -7.83
CA ALA A 111 -16.47 -14.96 -8.65
C ALA A 111 -17.10 -16.09 -7.82
N TYR A 112 -16.41 -16.55 -6.76
CA TYR A 112 -16.82 -17.76 -6.04
C TYR A 112 -17.69 -17.51 -4.82
N VAL A 113 -17.51 -16.39 -4.12
CA VAL A 113 -18.23 -16.13 -2.87
C VAL A 113 -19.43 -15.22 -3.09
N PHE A 114 -19.27 -14.20 -3.93
CA PHE A 114 -20.33 -13.23 -4.19
C PHE A 114 -21.16 -13.52 -5.43
N HIS A 115 -20.77 -14.52 -6.21
CA HIS A 115 -21.44 -14.93 -7.45
C HIS A 115 -21.79 -13.73 -8.33
N GLU A 116 -20.84 -12.81 -8.50
CA GLU A 116 -21.06 -11.65 -9.36
C GLU A 116 -21.33 -12.08 -10.81
N PRO A 117 -22.26 -11.41 -11.52
CA PRO A 117 -22.54 -11.74 -12.91
C PRO A 117 -21.33 -11.39 -13.77
N ILE A 118 -20.61 -12.42 -14.21
CA ILE A 118 -19.53 -12.31 -15.18
C ILE A 118 -20.15 -12.58 -16.56
N LYS A 119 -20.17 -11.58 -17.46
CA LYS A 119 -20.76 -11.76 -18.80
C LYS A 119 -19.99 -12.79 -19.62
N ASP A 120 -18.66 -12.63 -19.67
CA ASP A 120 -17.77 -13.56 -20.35
C ASP A 120 -16.61 -13.95 -19.44
N TYR A 121 -16.67 -15.20 -18.98
CA TYR A 121 -15.68 -15.79 -18.09
C TYR A 121 -14.29 -15.86 -18.74
N ASN A 122 -14.23 -16.18 -20.03
CA ASN A 122 -12.97 -16.34 -20.75
C ASN A 122 -12.26 -14.99 -20.91
N THR A 123 -13.02 -13.96 -21.30
CA THR A 123 -12.46 -12.62 -21.47
C THR A 123 -12.07 -11.97 -20.15
N SER A 124 -12.83 -12.23 -19.08
CA SER A 124 -12.47 -11.78 -17.73
C SER A 124 -11.16 -12.40 -17.24
N ILE A 125 -10.99 -13.71 -17.40
CA ILE A 125 -9.74 -14.38 -17.05
C ILE A 125 -8.60 -13.88 -17.93
N ALA A 126 -8.81 -13.74 -19.23
CA ALA A 126 -7.78 -13.22 -20.13
C ALA A 126 -7.33 -11.81 -19.72
N GLY A 127 -8.27 -10.91 -19.41
CA GLY A 127 -7.98 -9.57 -18.92
C GLY A 127 -7.18 -9.57 -17.60
N LEU A 128 -7.58 -10.42 -16.64
CA LEU A 128 -6.85 -10.58 -15.38
C LEU A 128 -5.43 -11.13 -15.59
N MET A 129 -5.26 -12.11 -16.47
CA MET A 129 -3.95 -12.69 -16.77
C MET A 129 -3.02 -11.70 -17.46
N VAL A 130 -3.54 -10.91 -18.41
CA VAL A 130 -2.80 -9.83 -19.08
C VAL A 130 -2.38 -8.77 -18.06
N MET A 131 -3.31 -8.36 -17.18
CA MET A 131 -3.02 -7.39 -16.12
C MET A 131 -1.95 -7.92 -15.16
N ALA A 132 -2.08 -9.17 -14.71
CA ALA A 132 -1.15 -9.82 -13.81
C ALA A 132 0.24 -9.99 -14.41
N LEU A 133 0.34 -10.35 -15.70
CA LEU A 133 1.61 -10.41 -16.41
C LEU A 133 2.32 -9.05 -16.38
N GLY A 134 1.57 -7.97 -16.60
CA GLY A 134 2.09 -6.61 -16.44
C GLY A 134 2.59 -6.34 -15.01
N MET A 135 1.84 -6.73 -13.99
CA MET A 135 2.27 -6.50 -12.59
C MET A 135 3.53 -7.29 -12.22
N VAL A 136 3.62 -8.55 -12.66
CA VAL A 136 4.81 -9.38 -12.49
C VAL A 136 6.01 -8.75 -13.19
N GLY A 137 5.82 -8.22 -14.41
CA GLY A 137 6.88 -7.52 -15.14
C GLY A 137 7.40 -6.27 -14.42
N VAL A 138 6.49 -5.44 -13.87
CA VAL A 138 6.87 -4.29 -13.04
C VAL A 138 7.62 -4.73 -11.77
N GLY A 139 7.13 -5.77 -11.09
CA GLY A 139 7.77 -6.32 -9.89
C GLY A 139 9.15 -6.90 -10.17
N TYR A 140 9.31 -7.63 -11.27
CA TYR A 140 10.59 -8.20 -11.72
C TYR A 140 11.62 -7.10 -12.03
N ALA A 141 11.23 -6.09 -12.81
CA ALA A 141 12.09 -4.95 -13.11
C ALA A 141 12.52 -4.20 -11.84
N SER A 142 11.60 -4.06 -10.88
CA SER A 142 11.89 -3.41 -9.61
C SER A 142 12.81 -4.26 -8.71
N ALA A 143 12.75 -5.60 -8.81
CA ALA A 143 13.56 -6.53 -8.02
C ALA A 143 14.98 -6.75 -8.58
N MET A 144 15.16 -6.60 -9.90
CA MET A 144 16.43 -6.78 -10.60
C MET A 144 17.40 -5.60 -10.46
N GLN A 145 16.95 -4.44 -9.99
CA GLN A 145 17.80 -3.26 -9.84
C GLN A 145 18.90 -3.47 -8.79
N PRO A 146 20.17 -3.16 -9.10
CA PRO A 146 21.19 -2.92 -8.09
C PRO A 146 20.72 -1.73 -7.26
N LYS A 147 20.53 -1.94 -5.95
CA LYS A 147 20.04 -0.88 -5.06
C LYS A 147 21.04 0.26 -4.99
N ALA A 148 20.79 1.32 -5.75
CA ALA A 148 21.62 2.53 -5.78
C ALA A 148 21.44 3.44 -4.53
N HIS A 149 20.75 2.98 -3.48
CA HIS A 149 20.55 3.74 -2.23
C HIS A 149 21.34 3.16 -1.07
N ALA A 150 22.66 3.04 -1.27
CA ALA A 150 23.59 3.40 -0.20
C ALA A 150 23.84 4.90 -0.34
N HIS A 151 22.92 5.73 0.18
CA HIS A 151 23.26 7.11 0.46
C HIS A 151 24.38 7.06 1.52
N SER A 152 25.62 7.24 1.07
CA SER A 152 26.71 7.95 1.76
C SER A 152 26.66 7.95 3.30
N ASP A 153 26.69 6.78 3.94
CA ASP A 153 27.16 6.62 5.34
C ASP A 153 28.69 6.38 5.36
N THR A 154 29.40 6.91 4.36
CA THR A 154 30.82 7.25 4.47
C THR A 154 30.94 8.70 4.91
N ASP A 155 30.27 9.07 5.99
CA ASP A 155 30.96 9.93 6.95
C ASP A 155 31.98 9.02 7.62
N GLU A 156 33.25 9.37 7.43
CA GLU A 156 34.47 8.71 7.90
C GLU A 156 34.24 7.91 9.19
N LEU A 157 34.07 6.59 9.05
CA LEU A 157 34.36 5.67 10.15
C LEU A 157 35.81 5.95 10.56
N PRO A 158 36.10 6.27 11.84
CA PRO A 158 37.47 6.42 12.29
C PRO A 158 38.21 5.13 11.93
N LEU A 159 39.35 5.29 11.25
CA LEU A 159 40.31 4.20 11.02
C LEU A 159 40.76 3.68 12.38
N ILE A 160 40.07 2.64 12.89
CA ILE A 160 40.65 1.77 13.90
C ILE A 160 41.58 0.84 13.11
N THR A 161 42.84 1.25 13.01
CA THR A 161 43.93 0.35 12.64
C THR A 161 44.15 -0.58 13.82
N ASP A 162 43.63 -1.80 13.74
CA ASP A 162 44.14 -2.91 14.54
C ASP A 162 45.58 -3.20 14.09
N GLU A 163 46.51 -3.37 15.03
CA GLU A 163 47.94 -3.65 14.76
C GLU A 163 48.18 -5.02 14.10
N ASP A 164 47.15 -5.86 14.01
CA ASP A 164 47.21 -7.17 13.36
C ASP A 164 46.47 -7.13 12.01
N GLY A 165 47.24 -7.13 10.91
CA GLY A 165 46.77 -7.04 9.52
C GLY A 165 45.91 -8.21 9.01
N GLN A 166 44.78 -8.49 9.65
CA GLN A 166 43.76 -9.43 9.17
C GLN A 166 42.42 -8.74 8.86
N SER A 167 41.73 -9.29 7.87
CA SER A 167 40.63 -8.71 7.08
C SER A 167 39.30 -8.47 7.82
N SER A 168 39.25 -7.51 8.76
CA SER A 168 38.00 -7.03 9.40
C SER A 168 36.97 -6.45 8.40
N GLN A 169 37.44 -5.99 7.23
CA GLN A 169 36.60 -5.41 6.18
C GLN A 169 35.72 -6.43 5.44
N GLY A 170 36.15 -7.70 5.38
CA GLY A 170 35.39 -8.78 4.73
C GLY A 170 34.15 -9.15 5.53
N ASN A 171 34.33 -9.50 6.81
CA ASN A 171 33.24 -9.93 7.69
C ASN A 171 32.16 -8.85 7.89
N SER A 172 32.55 -7.57 7.99
CA SER A 172 31.60 -6.45 8.09
C SER A 172 30.73 -6.30 6.83
N LYS A 173 31.33 -6.35 5.63
CA LYS A 173 30.58 -6.29 4.36
C LYS A 173 29.66 -7.49 4.16
N TYR A 174 30.09 -8.70 4.53
CA TYR A 174 29.25 -9.89 4.45
C TYR A 174 28.06 -9.83 5.42
N ALA A 175 28.29 -9.42 6.69
CA ALA A 175 27.23 -9.26 7.68
C ALA A 175 26.22 -8.17 7.29
N GLN A 176 26.70 -7.06 6.71
CA GLN A 176 25.86 -5.98 6.22
C GLN A 176 24.99 -6.43 5.02
N LYS A 177 25.57 -7.13 4.04
CA LYS A 177 24.84 -7.70 2.89
C LYS A 177 23.81 -8.74 3.32
N GLN A 178 24.13 -9.57 4.31
CA GLN A 178 23.20 -10.56 4.87
C GLN A 178 22.05 -9.91 5.65
N SER A 179 22.34 -8.88 6.44
CA SER A 179 21.33 -8.09 7.17
C SER A 179 20.40 -7.36 6.21
N GLU A 180 20.93 -6.82 5.11
CA GLU A 180 20.13 -6.17 4.08
C GLU A 180 19.24 -7.15 3.32
N GLY A 181 19.77 -8.33 2.94
CA GLY A 181 18.97 -9.39 2.31
C GLY A 181 17.82 -9.86 3.19
N LYS A 182 18.06 -10.04 4.50
CA LYS A 182 17.00 -10.37 5.47
C LYS A 182 15.93 -9.27 5.56
N LYS A 183 16.32 -7.99 5.58
CA LYS A 183 15.37 -6.87 5.60
C LYS A 183 14.47 -6.88 4.37
N VAL A 184 15.04 -7.08 3.18
CA VAL A 184 14.26 -7.15 1.93
C VAL A 184 13.28 -8.31 1.95
N ALA A 185 13.73 -9.51 2.34
CA ALA A 185 12.86 -10.68 2.42
C ALA A 185 11.66 -10.44 3.36
N THR A 186 11.89 -9.81 4.51
CA THR A 186 10.81 -9.41 5.43
C THR A 186 9.87 -8.39 4.77
N GLY A 187 10.40 -7.37 4.08
CA GLY A 187 9.59 -6.39 3.38
C GLY A 187 8.71 -7.01 2.28
N LEU A 188 9.25 -7.97 1.52
CA LEU A 188 8.50 -8.72 0.51
C LEU A 188 7.41 -9.60 1.15
N ALA A 189 7.71 -10.29 2.24
CA ALA A 189 6.72 -11.07 2.98
C ALA A 189 5.58 -10.18 3.50
N CYS A 190 5.91 -8.97 3.99
CA CYS A 190 4.92 -7.97 4.38
C CYS A 190 4.06 -7.54 3.20
N ALA A 191 4.64 -7.27 2.02
CA ALA A 191 3.89 -6.92 0.82
C ALA A 191 2.94 -8.05 0.36
N ILE A 192 3.36 -9.31 0.47
CA ILE A 192 2.50 -10.47 0.18
C ILE A 192 1.29 -10.49 1.11
N TYR A 193 1.53 -10.38 2.42
CA TYR A 193 0.46 -10.28 3.41
C TYR A 193 -0.48 -9.12 3.07
N VAL A 194 0.08 -7.96 2.73
CA VAL A 194 -0.71 -6.77 2.38
C VAL A 194 -1.60 -7.03 1.20
N GLY A 195 -1.11 -7.71 0.16
CA GLY A 195 -1.89 -8.01 -1.03
C GLY A 195 -3.07 -8.92 -0.72
N VAL A 196 -2.84 -9.97 0.06
CA VAL A 196 -3.89 -10.92 0.47
C VAL A 196 -4.93 -10.24 1.37
N ALA A 197 -4.47 -9.48 2.37
CA ALA A 197 -5.34 -8.75 3.28
C ALA A 197 -6.16 -7.68 2.56
N ASN A 198 -5.54 -6.93 1.63
CA ASN A 198 -6.21 -5.89 0.86
C ASN A 198 -7.21 -6.44 -0.15
N GLY A 199 -6.93 -7.58 -0.79
CA GLY A 199 -7.92 -8.25 -1.64
C GLY A 199 -9.11 -8.79 -0.83
N SER A 200 -8.87 -9.22 0.42
CA SER A 200 -9.91 -9.71 1.33
C SER A 200 -10.67 -8.58 2.05
N PHE A 201 -10.10 -7.36 2.10
CA PHE A 201 -10.70 -6.17 2.69
C PHE A 201 -12.04 -5.79 2.03
N MET A 202 -12.26 -6.21 0.78
CA MET A 202 -13.54 -5.96 0.08
C MET A 202 -14.70 -6.80 0.63
N VAL A 203 -14.43 -7.86 1.40
CA VAL A 203 -15.48 -8.80 1.86
C VAL A 203 -16.44 -8.15 2.87
N PRO A 204 -15.97 -7.49 3.94
CA PRO A 204 -16.83 -6.70 4.82
C PRO A 204 -17.64 -5.64 4.08
N PHE A 205 -17.04 -5.01 3.06
CA PHE A 205 -17.66 -3.90 2.33
C PHE A 205 -18.94 -4.33 1.60
N LYS A 206 -18.96 -5.54 1.02
CA LYS A 206 -20.13 -6.07 0.31
C LYS A 206 -21.22 -6.62 1.23
N LYS A 207 -20.88 -6.94 2.48
CA LYS A 207 -21.85 -7.36 3.50
C LYS A 207 -22.51 -6.19 4.22
N VAL A 208 -22.10 -4.95 3.94
CA VAL A 208 -22.79 -3.76 4.43
C VAL A 208 -24.21 -3.73 3.83
N PRO A 209 -25.26 -3.60 4.66
CA PRO A 209 -26.63 -3.50 4.18
C PRO A 209 -26.77 -2.37 3.14
N LYS A 210 -27.55 -2.59 2.08
CA LYS A 210 -27.79 -1.60 0.99
C LYS A 210 -28.39 -0.27 1.47
N THR A 211 -28.81 -0.18 2.74
CA THR A 211 -29.33 1.01 3.40
C THR A 211 -28.25 2.04 3.79
N VAL A 212 -26.98 1.63 3.76
CA VAL A 212 -25.82 2.52 3.95
C VAL A 212 -25.18 2.76 2.59
N VAL A 213 -25.29 3.99 2.08
CA VAL A 213 -24.64 4.39 0.82
C VAL A 213 -23.15 4.42 1.08
N GLY A 214 -22.35 3.83 0.20
CA GLY A 214 -20.95 3.46 0.41
C GLY A 214 -19.98 4.54 0.91
N ILE A 215 -20.35 5.81 1.08
CA ILE A 215 -19.54 6.86 1.73
C ILE A 215 -19.94 7.10 3.20
N GLU A 216 -21.18 6.78 3.59
CA GLU A 216 -21.71 6.90 4.95
C GLU A 216 -20.96 5.97 5.94
N TYR A 217 -20.27 4.94 5.45
CA TYR A 217 -19.44 4.07 6.28
C TYR A 217 -18.12 4.73 6.73
N LEU A 218 -17.64 5.79 6.05
CA LEU A 218 -16.31 6.36 6.29
C LEU A 218 -16.15 6.87 7.74
N PRO A 219 -17.11 7.62 8.32
CA PRO A 219 -17.04 8.00 9.73
C PRO A 219 -16.95 6.79 10.69
N SER A 220 -17.73 5.74 10.43
CA SER A 220 -17.67 4.50 11.24
C SER A 220 -16.32 3.81 11.14
N PHE A 221 -15.75 3.79 9.93
CA PHE A 221 -14.40 3.30 9.67
C PHE A 221 -13.34 4.13 10.40
N GLY A 222 -13.43 5.46 10.36
CA GLY A 222 -12.52 6.36 11.06
C GLY A 222 -12.55 6.13 12.58
N ILE A 223 -13.74 6.09 13.18
CA ILE A 223 -13.93 5.78 14.62
C ILE A 223 -13.32 4.42 14.95
N GLY A 224 -13.64 3.39 14.15
CA GLY A 224 -13.07 2.06 14.32
C GLY A 224 -11.56 2.03 14.23
N ALA A 225 -10.96 2.78 13.30
CA ALA A 225 -9.51 2.84 13.12
C ALA A 225 -8.83 3.44 14.35
N MET A 226 -9.40 4.52 14.89
CA MET A 226 -8.91 5.13 16.13
C MET A 226 -9.04 4.18 17.31
N LEU A 227 -10.19 3.53 17.51
CA LEU A 227 -10.39 2.55 18.58
C LEU A 227 -9.39 1.39 18.51
N VAL A 228 -9.21 0.80 17.32
CA VAL A 228 -8.27 -0.29 17.11
C VAL A 228 -6.83 0.17 17.38
N THR A 229 -6.47 1.38 16.94
CA THR A 229 -5.14 1.94 17.19
C THR A 229 -4.89 2.18 18.68
N LEU A 230 -5.89 2.74 19.40
CA LEU A 230 -5.83 2.94 20.85
C LEU A 230 -5.69 1.62 21.63
N CYS A 231 -6.13 0.50 21.07
CA CYS A 231 -5.91 -0.83 21.64
C CYS A 231 -4.55 -1.42 21.26
N ILE A 232 -4.16 -1.38 19.98
CA ILE A 232 -2.93 -2.00 19.48
C ILE A 232 -1.69 -1.34 20.07
N VAL A 233 -1.66 0.00 20.17
CA VAL A 233 -0.46 0.73 20.56
C VAL A 233 -0.03 0.42 22.00
N PRO A 234 -0.90 0.47 23.02
CA PRO A 234 -0.54 0.08 24.37
C PRO A 234 -0.16 -1.39 24.48
N VAL A 235 -0.87 -2.29 23.79
CA VAL A 235 -0.55 -3.73 23.78
C VAL A 235 0.84 -3.96 23.19
N TYR A 236 1.15 -3.31 22.07
CA TYR A 236 2.45 -3.39 21.42
C TYR A 236 3.56 -2.82 22.30
N PHE A 237 3.36 -1.64 22.89
CA PHE A 237 4.35 -1.01 23.78
C PHE A 237 4.54 -1.81 25.07
N GLY A 238 3.47 -2.39 25.60
CA GLY A 238 3.52 -3.34 26.71
C GLY A 238 4.34 -4.57 26.35
N PHE A 239 4.09 -5.18 25.19
CA PHE A 239 4.87 -6.32 24.70
C PHE A 239 6.36 -5.98 24.52
N ILE A 240 6.68 -4.84 23.92
CA ILE A 240 8.07 -4.37 23.74
C ILE A 240 8.79 -4.20 25.09
N LYS A 241 8.12 -3.56 26.05
CA LYS A 241 8.71 -3.25 27.36
C LYS A 241 8.80 -4.48 28.27
N PHE A 242 7.74 -5.26 28.37
CA PHE A 242 7.62 -6.34 29.36
C PHE A 242 8.07 -7.71 28.83
N VAL A 243 7.93 -7.97 27.52
CA VAL A 243 8.32 -9.27 26.94
C VAL A 243 9.67 -9.18 26.25
N GLN A 244 9.90 -8.13 25.45
CA GLN A 244 11.17 -7.98 24.73
C GLN A 244 12.25 -7.24 25.54
N ALA A 245 11.90 -6.65 26.69
CA ALA A 245 12.79 -5.85 27.53
C ALA A 245 13.55 -4.76 26.74
N ARG A 246 12.89 -4.18 25.73
CA ARG A 246 13.45 -3.12 24.88
C ARG A 246 12.92 -1.75 25.29
N PRO A 247 13.67 -0.66 25.05
CA PRO A 247 13.16 0.69 25.27
C PRO A 247 11.93 0.94 24.39
N LEU A 248 10.98 1.72 24.91
CA LEU A 248 9.78 2.08 24.17
C LEU A 248 10.14 2.85 22.89
N PRO A 249 9.46 2.58 21.77
CA PRO A 249 9.67 3.34 20.54
C PRO A 249 9.39 4.83 20.77
N SER A 250 10.31 5.68 20.33
CA SER A 250 10.10 7.12 20.36
C SER A 250 9.10 7.54 19.28
N PHE A 251 8.22 8.47 19.65
CA PHE A 251 7.19 9.00 18.77
C PHE A 251 7.73 9.82 17.60
N HIS A 252 9.00 10.26 17.69
CA HIS A 252 9.70 11.06 16.67
C HIS A 252 8.82 12.17 16.09
N TRP A 253 8.08 12.88 16.94
CA TRP A 253 7.01 13.78 16.53
C TRP A 253 7.46 14.71 15.41
N ASP A 254 8.54 15.47 15.61
CA ASP A 254 9.03 16.49 14.67
C ASP A 254 9.33 15.98 13.26
N ILE A 255 9.65 14.69 13.13
CA ILE A 255 10.04 14.06 11.87
C ILE A 255 8.86 13.29 11.25
N ALA A 256 8.09 12.57 12.07
CA ALA A 256 7.12 11.58 11.61
C ALA A 256 5.71 12.13 11.39
N HIS A 257 5.29 13.18 12.14
CA HIS A 257 3.90 13.64 12.12
C HIS A 257 3.44 14.10 10.72
N LYS A 258 4.19 14.99 10.05
CA LYS A 258 3.76 15.53 8.73
C LYS A 258 3.71 14.45 7.66
N PRO A 259 4.77 13.61 7.48
CA PRO A 259 4.73 12.55 6.49
C PRO A 259 3.59 11.55 6.77
N ALA A 260 3.41 11.14 8.03
CA ALA A 260 2.39 10.16 8.37
C ALA A 260 0.96 10.69 8.24
N LEU A 261 0.71 11.94 8.64
CA LEU A 261 -0.58 12.60 8.42
C LEU A 261 -0.88 12.75 6.93
N LEU A 262 0.12 13.13 6.12
CA LEU A 262 -0.04 13.23 4.67
C LEU A 262 -0.34 11.87 4.03
N THR A 263 0.35 10.80 4.45
CA THR A 263 0.01 9.43 4.04
C THR A 263 -1.43 9.07 4.40
N GLY A 264 -1.89 9.42 5.60
CA GLY A 264 -3.28 9.17 6.03
C GLY A 264 -4.32 9.95 5.23
N ILE A 265 -4.04 11.22 4.90
CA ILE A 265 -4.91 12.05 4.06
C ILE A 265 -4.96 11.49 2.64
N LEU A 266 -3.80 11.20 2.02
CA LEU A 266 -3.73 10.61 0.69
C LEU A 266 -4.48 9.27 0.63
N TRP A 267 -4.30 8.41 1.63
CA TRP A 267 -5.04 7.16 1.69
C TRP A 267 -6.55 7.40 1.84
N SER A 268 -6.98 8.34 2.70
CA SER A 268 -8.40 8.59 2.94
C SER A 268 -9.10 9.20 1.71
N SER A 269 -8.43 10.12 1.01
CA SER A 269 -8.90 10.65 -0.27
C SER A 269 -8.97 9.57 -1.35
N GLY A 270 -7.95 8.71 -1.44
CA GLY A 270 -7.97 7.57 -2.35
C GLY A 270 -9.13 6.62 -2.04
N ASN A 271 -9.36 6.32 -0.77
CA ASN A 271 -10.45 5.47 -0.34
C ASN A 271 -11.81 6.07 -0.71
N PHE A 272 -12.03 7.37 -0.43
CA PHE A 272 -13.21 8.12 -0.84
C PHE A 272 -13.50 7.97 -2.35
N PHE A 273 -12.50 8.25 -3.20
CA PHE A 273 -12.66 8.13 -4.65
C PHE A 273 -12.86 6.68 -5.11
N SER A 274 -12.19 5.71 -4.48
CA SER A 274 -12.33 4.29 -4.82
C SER A 274 -13.76 3.77 -4.59
N ILE A 275 -14.45 4.25 -3.55
CA ILE A 275 -15.85 3.95 -3.30
C ILE A 275 -16.70 4.50 -4.45
N TYR A 276 -16.52 5.78 -4.80
CA TYR A 276 -17.27 6.39 -5.90
C TYR A 276 -17.05 5.64 -7.22
N THR A 277 -15.81 5.26 -7.52
CA THR A 277 -15.49 4.45 -8.70
C THR A 277 -16.20 3.10 -8.68
N THR A 278 -16.16 2.39 -7.56
CA THR A 278 -16.81 1.07 -7.44
C THR A 278 -18.33 1.17 -7.40
N GLN A 279 -18.90 2.29 -6.96
CA GLN A 279 -20.34 2.54 -7.04
C GLN A 279 -20.81 2.78 -8.47
N PHE A 280 -20.08 3.58 -9.26
CA PHE A 280 -20.47 3.91 -10.64
C PHE A 280 -20.05 2.86 -11.67
N LEU A 281 -18.89 2.22 -11.51
CA LEU A 281 -18.36 1.24 -12.46
C LEU A 281 -18.56 -0.22 -12.00
N GLY A 282 -19.06 -0.43 -10.78
CA GLY A 282 -19.11 -1.75 -10.16
C GLY A 282 -17.75 -2.22 -9.65
N LEU A 283 -17.74 -3.29 -8.85
CA LEU A 283 -16.52 -3.85 -8.26
C LEU A 283 -15.60 -4.47 -9.30
N ALA A 284 -16.16 -5.17 -10.28
CA ALA A 284 -15.37 -5.90 -11.27
C ALA A 284 -14.67 -5.02 -12.30
N VAL A 285 -15.12 -3.78 -12.57
CA VAL A 285 -14.33 -2.79 -13.36
C VAL A 285 -13.62 -1.80 -12.46
N GLY A 286 -14.32 -1.27 -11.46
CA GLY A 286 -13.82 -0.20 -10.61
C GLY A 286 -12.62 -0.61 -9.77
N TRP A 287 -12.60 -1.83 -9.24
CA TRP A 287 -11.47 -2.28 -8.42
C TRP A 287 -10.21 -2.52 -9.25
N PRO A 288 -10.22 -3.25 -10.39
CA PRO A 288 -9.06 -3.31 -11.27
C PRO A 288 -8.57 -1.92 -11.71
N LEU A 289 -9.47 -0.98 -12.00
CA LEU A 289 -9.08 0.38 -12.33
C LEU A 289 -8.30 1.05 -11.20
N VAL A 290 -8.75 0.94 -9.94
CA VAL A 290 -8.07 1.47 -8.76
C VAL A 290 -6.66 0.88 -8.57
N GLN A 291 -6.47 -0.39 -8.95
CA GLN A 291 -5.17 -1.08 -8.82
C GLN A 291 -4.11 -0.54 -9.79
N CYS A 292 -4.49 0.27 -10.80
CA CYS A 292 -3.54 1.06 -11.58
C CYS A 292 -2.76 2.08 -10.73
N GLN A 293 -3.11 2.27 -9.45
CA GLN A 293 -2.26 2.98 -8.47
C GLN A 293 -0.80 2.51 -8.48
N LEU A 294 -0.54 1.25 -8.85
CA LEU A 294 0.81 0.72 -8.96
C LEU A 294 1.65 1.51 -9.96
N LEU A 295 1.06 1.95 -11.07
CA LEU A 295 1.76 2.70 -12.11
C LEU A 295 2.24 4.05 -11.56
N VAL A 296 1.41 4.70 -10.74
CA VAL A 296 1.75 5.96 -10.09
C VAL A 296 2.86 5.77 -9.05
N SER A 297 2.77 4.73 -8.20
CA SER A 297 3.84 4.44 -7.23
C SER A 297 5.15 4.06 -7.90
N THR A 298 5.10 3.27 -8.98
CA THR A 298 6.27 2.92 -9.77
C THR A 298 6.86 4.15 -10.45
N ALA A 299 6.03 5.07 -10.95
CA ALA A 299 6.50 6.36 -11.47
C ALA A 299 7.22 7.18 -10.38
N TRP A 300 6.68 7.24 -9.14
CA TRP A 300 7.39 7.84 -8.02
C TRP A 300 8.71 7.10 -7.69
N GLY A 301 8.69 5.77 -7.77
CA GLY A 301 9.86 4.90 -7.63
C GLY A 301 10.97 5.26 -8.63
N ILE A 302 10.62 5.45 -9.90
CA ILE A 302 11.56 5.80 -10.98
C ILE A 302 12.00 7.27 -10.86
N LEU A 303 11.05 8.21 -10.85
CA LEU A 303 11.32 9.64 -11.05
C LEU A 303 11.87 10.33 -9.79
N TYR A 304 11.27 10.04 -8.63
CA TYR A 304 11.59 10.72 -7.38
C TYR A 304 12.60 9.93 -6.55
N PHE A 305 12.31 8.65 -6.32
CA PHE A 305 13.18 7.81 -5.52
C PHE A 305 14.33 7.19 -6.29
N ARG A 306 14.35 7.23 -7.62
CA ARG A 306 15.39 6.60 -8.44
C ARG A 306 15.69 5.16 -8.01
N GLU A 307 14.63 4.41 -7.67
CA GLU A 307 14.71 2.97 -7.37
C GLU A 307 15.00 2.16 -8.64
N LEU A 308 14.54 2.67 -9.78
CA LEU A 308 14.80 2.09 -11.09
C LEU A 308 15.63 3.07 -11.92
N THR A 309 16.89 2.71 -12.17
CA THR A 309 17.87 3.57 -12.86
C THR A 309 18.36 2.99 -14.17
N ASP A 310 18.47 1.66 -14.27
CA ASP A 310 18.93 1.03 -15.50
C ASP A 310 17.85 1.08 -16.61
N THR A 311 18.31 1.35 -17.83
CA THR A 311 17.44 1.49 -19.02
C THR A 311 16.62 0.23 -19.29
N TYR A 312 17.15 -0.96 -18.98
CA TYR A 312 16.47 -2.22 -19.22
C TYR A 312 15.23 -2.34 -18.32
N SER A 313 15.38 -2.19 -17.02
CA SER A 313 14.30 -2.26 -16.03
C SER A 313 13.27 -1.15 -16.24
N VAL A 314 13.69 0.07 -16.61
CA VAL A 314 12.76 1.14 -16.97
C VAL A 314 11.95 0.74 -18.22
N SER A 315 12.61 0.20 -19.25
CA SER A 315 11.92 -0.26 -20.47
C SER A 315 10.95 -1.41 -20.18
N VAL A 316 11.37 -2.41 -19.40
CA VAL A 316 10.51 -3.52 -18.96
C VAL A 316 9.31 -2.99 -18.19
N THR A 317 9.51 -2.01 -17.32
CA THR A 317 8.42 -1.37 -16.55
C THR A 317 7.44 -0.63 -17.46
N CYS A 318 7.93 0.12 -18.44
CA CYS A 318 7.08 0.81 -19.42
C CYS A 318 6.26 -0.18 -20.25
N VAL A 319 6.88 -1.23 -20.77
CA VAL A 319 6.17 -2.30 -21.51
C VAL A 319 5.14 -2.96 -20.61
N SER A 320 5.53 -3.33 -19.39
CA SER A 320 4.65 -3.98 -18.42
C SER A 320 3.46 -3.11 -18.02
N SER A 321 3.64 -1.79 -17.97
CA SER A 321 2.56 -0.82 -17.72
C SER A 321 1.51 -0.84 -18.82
N VAL A 322 1.91 -1.07 -20.08
CA VAL A 322 0.97 -1.26 -21.21
C VAL A 322 0.13 -2.52 -20.99
N PHE A 323 0.73 -3.63 -20.53
CA PHE A 323 -0.02 -4.85 -20.21
C PHE A 323 -1.00 -4.64 -19.05
N VAL A 324 -0.62 -3.90 -18.00
CA VAL A 324 -1.54 -3.54 -16.91
C VAL A 324 -2.75 -2.76 -17.45
N LEU A 325 -2.51 -1.72 -18.25
CA LEU A 325 -3.58 -0.91 -18.84
C LEU A 325 -4.45 -1.70 -19.80
N ALA A 326 -3.86 -2.54 -20.64
CA ALA A 326 -4.59 -3.41 -21.56
C ALA A 326 -5.50 -4.38 -20.80
N GLY A 327 -5.02 -4.99 -19.72
CA GLY A 327 -5.83 -5.88 -18.89
C GLY A 327 -7.04 -5.18 -18.25
N VAL A 328 -6.86 -3.96 -17.74
CA VAL A 328 -7.97 -3.15 -17.21
C VAL A 328 -8.97 -2.77 -18.29
N ILE A 329 -8.51 -2.41 -19.49
CA ILE A 329 -9.39 -2.09 -20.62
C ILE A 329 -10.20 -3.33 -21.05
N ILE A 330 -9.57 -4.51 -21.14
CA ILE A 330 -10.26 -5.76 -21.48
C ILE A 330 -11.33 -6.07 -20.42
N LEU A 331 -11.00 -5.95 -19.14
CA LEU A 331 -11.95 -6.16 -18.04
C LEU A 331 -13.10 -5.15 -18.07
N GLY A 332 -12.79 -3.88 -18.34
CA GLY A 332 -13.79 -2.81 -18.38
C GLY A 332 -14.73 -2.87 -19.57
N LEU A 333 -14.26 -3.34 -20.72
CA LEU A 333 -15.06 -3.39 -21.96
C LEU A 333 -15.82 -4.71 -22.14
N PHE A 334 -15.24 -5.83 -21.69
CA PHE A 334 -15.73 -7.17 -22.07
C PHE A 334 -15.89 -8.14 -20.89
N GLY A 335 -15.34 -7.83 -19.71
CA GLY A 335 -15.44 -8.72 -18.54
C GLY A 335 -16.82 -8.74 -17.89
N LEU A 336 -17.66 -7.73 -18.15
CA LEU A 336 -18.95 -7.51 -17.49
C LEU A 336 -20.07 -7.09 -18.43
#